data_AF-A0A3E0IPH4-F1
#
_entry.id   AF-A0A3E0IPH4-F1
#
_cell.length_a   1.000
_cell.length_b   1.000
_cell.length_c   1.000
_cell.angle_alpha   90.00
_cell.angle_beta   90.00
_cell.angle_gamma   90.00
#
_symmetry.space_group_name_H-M   'P 1'
#
loop_
_entity.id
_entity.type
_entity.pdbx_description
1 polymer ?
#
loop_
_entity_poly.entity_id
_entity_poly.type
_entity_poly.pdbx_seq_one_letter_code
_entity_poly.pdbx_strand_id
1 'polypeptide(L)'
;MLFTILLLFFIIRLGSLAISIKHAKGLIQQGAKEYGQKNSKFLAIVHTLIYVLAGVEAIINPRHFDIISLIGLIILIFAYSVLFHVIRTLGPIWTLKLFILPKHPIIKSGLYKMTKHPNYYLNIIPELIGVLLLTHATYTSI
;
A
#
# COMPACT_ATOMS: atom_id res chain seq x y z
N MET A 1 -0.78 4.41 -21.76
CA MET A 1 -1.14 5.29 -20.62
C MET A 1 -1.44 4.49 -19.35
N LEU A 2 -2.44 3.60 -19.36
CA LEU A 2 -2.82 2.80 -18.18
C LEU A 2 -1.66 1.98 -17.58
N PHE A 3 -0.95 1.20 -18.40
CA PHE A 3 0.23 0.44 -17.93
C PHE A 3 1.34 1.33 -17.39
N THR A 4 1.54 2.52 -17.98
CA THR A 4 2.53 3.49 -17.51
C THR A 4 2.17 3.98 -16.10
N ILE A 5 0.89 4.28 -15.87
CA ILE A 5 0.38 4.69 -14.55
C ILE A 5 0.53 3.55 -13.54
N LEU A 6 0.10 2.34 -13.91
CA LEU A 6 0.18 1.16 -13.03
C LEU A 6 1.64 0.86 -12.65
N LEU A 7 2.56 0.90 -13.64
CA LEU A 7 3.99 0.69 -13.42
C LEU A 7 4.58 1.78 -12.51
N LEU A 8 4.20 3.05 -12.70
CA LEU A 8 4.65 4.15 -11.86
C LEU A 8 4.24 3.94 -10.40
N PHE A 9 2.98 3.59 -10.13
CA PHE A 9 2.53 3.29 -8.77
C PHE A 9 3.21 2.04 -8.19
N PHE A 10 3.43 1.01 -9.02
CA PHE A 10 4.19 -0.16 -8.60
C PHE A 10 5.63 0.18 -8.20
N ILE A 11 6.32 1.04 -8.95
CA ILE A 11 7.65 1.54 -8.59
C ILE A 11 7.61 2.30 -7.25
N ILE A 12 6.61 3.17 -7.05
CA ILE A 12 6.44 3.89 -5.78
C ILE A 12 6.22 2.90 -4.63
N ARG A 13 5.44 1.82 -4.84
CA ARG A 13 5.25 0.74 -3.87
C ARG A 13 6.57 0.07 -3.50
N LEU A 14 7.42 -0.24 -4.48
CA LEU A 14 8.76 -0.78 -4.24
C LEU A 14 9.64 0.19 -3.45
N GLY A 15 9.56 1.49 -3.74
CA GLY A 15 10.23 2.53 -2.96
C GLY A 15 9.77 2.54 -1.50
N SER A 16 8.44 2.44 -1.26
CA SER A 16 7.90 2.33 0.10
C SER A 16 8.36 1.05 0.81
N LEU A 17 8.47 -0.07 0.10
CA LEU A 17 9.03 -1.32 0.63
C LEU A 17 10.50 -1.14 1.03
N ALA A 18 11.31 -0.48 0.21
CA ALA A 18 12.70 -0.18 0.53
C ALA A 18 12.84 0.67 1.81
N ILE A 19 11.99 1.69 1.97
CA ILE A 19 11.90 2.49 3.20
C ILE A 19 11.56 1.59 4.40
N SER A 20 10.54 0.73 4.26
CA SER A 20 10.14 -0.20 5.32
C SER A 20 11.26 -1.17 5.70
N ILE A 21 12.06 -1.65 4.73
CA ILE A 21 13.19 -2.55 5.02
C ILE A 21 14.27 -1.80 5.80
N LYS A 22 14.57 -0.56 5.42
CA LYS A 22 15.53 0.28 6.14
C LYS A 22 15.10 0.52 7.59
N HIS A 23 13.84 0.89 7.80
CA HIS A 23 13.26 1.09 9.13
C HIS A 23 13.26 -0.19 9.95
N ALA A 24 12.84 -1.32 9.37
CA ALA A 24 12.84 -2.62 10.03
C ALA A 24 14.24 -3.00 10.55
N LYS A 25 15.30 -2.80 9.75
CA LYS A 25 16.68 -3.03 10.20
C LYS A 25 17.05 -2.21 11.44
N GLY A 26 16.68 -0.92 11.45
CA GLY A 26 16.90 -0.04 12.61
C GLY A 26 16.10 -0.46 13.84
N LEU A 27 14.83 -0.85 13.66
CA LEU A 27 13.97 -1.33 14.74
C LEU A 27 14.50 -2.63 15.36
N ILE A 28 14.96 -3.57 14.55
CA ILE A 28 15.56 -4.83 15.03
C ILE A 28 16.80 -4.55 15.89
N GLN A 29 17.67 -3.62 15.46
CA GLN A 29 18.85 -3.21 16.24
C GLN A 29 18.46 -2.57 17.59
N GLN A 30 17.30 -1.92 17.66
CA GLN A 30 16.72 -1.36 18.89
C GLN A 30 15.95 -2.39 19.74
N GLY A 31 16.01 -3.68 19.38
CA GLY A 31 15.36 -4.77 20.12
C GLY A 31 13.89 -5.01 19.77
N ALA A 32 13.40 -4.49 18.64
CA ALA A 32 12.05 -4.78 18.19
C ALA A 32 11.87 -6.26 17.82
N LYS A 33 10.69 -6.80 18.14
CA LYS A 33 10.29 -8.16 17.74
C LYS A 33 9.24 -8.10 16.64
N GLU A 34 9.35 -8.99 15.66
CA GLU A 34 8.36 -9.14 14.59
C GLU A 34 7.16 -9.96 15.08
N TYR A 35 5.95 -9.46 14.85
CA TYR A 35 4.69 -10.13 15.17
C TYR A 35 3.91 -10.39 13.89
N GLY A 36 3.08 -11.44 13.87
CA GLY A 36 2.18 -11.70 12.75
C GLY A 36 2.89 -11.93 11.41
N GLN A 37 4.05 -12.59 11.41
CA GLN A 37 4.84 -12.88 10.20
C GLN A 37 4.02 -13.55 9.10
N LYS A 38 3.19 -14.54 9.47
CA LYS A 38 2.32 -15.25 8.52
C LYS A 38 1.33 -14.30 7.86
N ASN A 39 0.63 -13.47 8.64
CA ASN A 39 -0.35 -12.52 8.14
C ASN A 39 0.30 -11.44 7.27
N SER A 40 1.47 -10.94 7.67
CA SER A 40 2.21 -9.94 6.90
C SER A 40 2.67 -10.50 5.55
N LYS A 41 3.15 -11.75 5.52
CA LYS A 41 3.49 -12.45 4.28
C LYS A 41 2.28 -12.68 3.39
N PHE A 42 1.17 -13.17 3.96
CA PHE A 42 -0.05 -13.40 3.21
C PHE A 42 -0.59 -12.12 2.59
N LEU A 43 -0.64 -11.02 3.36
CA LEU A 43 -1.06 -9.71 2.87
C LEU A 43 -0.17 -9.23 1.72
N ALA A 44 1.15 -9.36 1.84
CA ALA A 44 2.08 -8.97 0.78
C ALA A 44 1.88 -9.81 -0.50
N ILE A 45 1.64 -11.12 -0.36
CA ILE A 45 1.36 -12.02 -1.49
C ILE A 45 0.07 -11.61 -2.18
N VAL A 46 -1.03 -11.49 -1.43
CA VAL A 46 -2.34 -11.10 -1.99
C VAL A 46 -2.27 -9.74 -2.66
N HIS A 47 -1.64 -8.75 -2.03
CA HIS A 47 -1.46 -7.41 -2.61
C HIS A 47 -0.70 -7.45 -3.93
N THR A 48 0.38 -8.24 -3.98
CA THR A 48 1.18 -8.39 -5.20
C THR A 48 0.41 -9.13 -6.29
N LEU A 49 -0.33 -10.18 -5.93
CA LEU A 49 -1.18 -10.92 -6.86
C LEU A 49 -2.24 -10.02 -7.49
N ILE A 50 -2.90 -9.14 -6.72
CA ILE A 50 -3.89 -8.21 -7.27
C ILE A 50 -3.25 -7.30 -8.33
N TYR A 51 -2.07 -6.72 -8.07
CA TYR A 51 -1.36 -5.89 -9.06
C TYR A 51 -1.03 -6.68 -10.34
N VAL A 52 -0.54 -7.91 -10.19
CA VAL A 52 -0.14 -8.76 -11.33
C VAL A 52 -1.36 -9.19 -12.13
N LEU A 53 -2.39 -9.72 -11.46
CA LEU A 53 -3.61 -10.21 -12.12
C LEU A 53 -4.39 -9.06 -12.79
N ALA A 54 -4.49 -7.91 -12.13
CA ALA A 54 -5.10 -6.71 -12.73
C ALA A 54 -4.34 -6.25 -13.99
N GLY A 55 -3.00 -6.31 -13.95
CA GLY A 55 -2.17 -6.03 -15.12
C GLY A 55 -2.35 -7.05 -16.25
N VAL A 56 -2.40 -8.35 -15.93
CA VAL A 56 -2.65 -9.43 -16.90
C VAL A 56 -4.04 -9.31 -17.52
N GLU A 57 -5.07 -9.05 -16.72
CA GLU A 57 -6.44 -8.86 -17.18
C GLU A 57 -6.54 -7.65 -18.13
N ALA A 58 -5.83 -6.56 -17.83
CA ALA A 58 -5.75 -5.39 -18.72
C ALA A 58 -5.02 -5.67 -20.05
N ILE A 59 -4.13 -6.66 -20.10
CA ILE A 59 -3.48 -7.11 -21.35
C ILE A 59 -4.44 -7.97 -22.17
N ILE A 60 -5.17 -8.89 -21.52
CA ILE A 60 -6.12 -9.80 -22.17
C ILE A 60 -7.33 -9.03 -22.71
N ASN A 61 -7.84 -8.08 -21.92
CA ASN A 61 -9.02 -7.27 -22.24
C ASN A 61 -8.66 -5.78 -22.25
N PRO A 62 -7.96 -5.30 -23.29
CA PRO A 62 -7.53 -3.91 -23.36
C PRO A 62 -8.75 -2.97 -23.41
N ARG A 63 -8.84 -2.09 -22.42
CA ARG A 63 -9.84 -1.02 -22.34
C ARG A 63 -9.18 0.34 -22.61
N HIS A 64 -9.93 1.23 -23.24
CA HIS A 64 -9.54 2.63 -23.33
C HIS A 64 -9.71 3.30 -21.96
N PHE A 65 -8.89 4.31 -21.69
CA PHE A 65 -9.00 5.07 -20.45
C PHE A 65 -10.29 5.90 -20.48
N ASP A 66 -11.17 5.65 -19.51
CA ASP A 66 -12.48 6.26 -19.41
C ASP A 66 -12.70 6.89 -18.02
N ILE A 67 -13.95 7.26 -17.72
CA ILE A 67 -14.32 7.88 -16.45
C ILE A 67 -14.05 6.93 -15.27
N ILE A 68 -14.25 5.62 -15.44
CA ILE A 68 -13.99 4.64 -14.38
C ILE A 68 -12.49 4.56 -14.10
N SER A 69 -11.66 4.52 -15.16
CA SER A 69 -10.21 4.58 -15.02
C SER A 69 -9.73 5.87 -14.34
N LEU A 70 -10.36 7.01 -14.64
CA LEU A 70 -10.07 8.29 -14.01
C LEU A 70 -10.42 8.29 -12.51
N ILE A 71 -11.57 7.75 -12.14
CA ILE A 71 -11.95 7.59 -10.73
C ILE A 71 -10.94 6.70 -10.01
N GLY A 72 -10.55 5.57 -10.62
CA GLY A 72 -9.51 4.69 -10.07
C GLY A 72 -8.17 5.40 -9.86
N LEU A 73 -7.76 6.24 -10.82
CA LEU A 73 -6.56 7.07 -10.70
C LEU A 73 -6.64 8.08 -9.54
N ILE A 74 -7.77 8.78 -9.39
CA ILE A 74 -7.96 9.76 -8.30
C ILE A 74 -7.86 9.05 -6.94
N ILE A 75 -8.49 7.88 -6.80
CA ILE A 75 -8.43 7.08 -5.58
C ILE A 75 -6.99 6.61 -5.30
N LEU A 76 -6.25 6.18 -6.33
CA LEU A 76 -4.83 5.82 -6.21
C LEU A 76 -3.98 7.00 -5.73
N ILE A 77 -4.14 8.18 -6.33
CA ILE A 77 -3.41 9.39 -5.92
C ILE A 77 -3.71 9.72 -4.45
N PHE A 78 -4.97 9.61 -4.04
CA PHE A 78 -5.37 9.80 -2.64
C PHE A 78 -4.68 8.77 -1.72
N ALA A 79 -4.74 7.48 -2.05
CA ALA A 79 -4.14 6.41 -1.27
C ALA A 79 -2.63 6.61 -1.04
N TYR A 80 -1.89 6.96 -2.10
CA TYR A 80 -0.46 7.23 -2.01
C TYR A 80 -0.15 8.53 -1.28
N SER A 81 -0.97 9.57 -1.43
CA SER A 81 -0.84 10.81 -0.64
C SER A 81 -0.94 10.51 0.86
N VAL A 82 -1.91 9.67 1.24
CA VAL A 82 -2.06 9.18 2.61
C VAL A 82 -0.87 8.33 3.04
N LEU A 83 -0.38 7.42 2.19
CA LEU A 83 0.81 6.60 2.47
C LEU A 83 2.00 7.49 2.87
N PHE A 84 2.32 8.50 2.06
CA PHE A 84 3.44 9.38 2.35
C PHE A 84 3.22 10.23 3.61
N HIS A 85 1.99 10.68 3.86
CA HIS A 85 1.65 11.36 5.11
C HIS A 85 1.87 10.44 6.32
N VAL A 86 1.45 9.17 6.23
CA VAL A 86 1.64 8.16 7.28
C VAL A 86 3.11 7.84 7.50
N ILE A 87 3.89 7.63 6.43
CA ILE A 87 5.35 7.42 6.49
C ILE A 87 6.01 8.58 7.20
N ARG A 88 5.65 9.83 6.85
CA ARG A 88 6.21 11.03 7.48
C ARG A 88 5.81 11.15 8.96
N THR A 89 4.57 10.81 9.29
CA THR A 89 4.04 10.93 10.66
C THR A 89 4.66 9.92 11.61
N LEU A 90 4.77 8.66 11.19
CA LEU A 90 5.41 7.60 11.97
C LEU A 90 6.95 7.70 11.92
N GLY A 91 7.51 8.15 10.80
CA GLY A 91 8.95 8.23 10.63
C GLY A 91 9.62 6.85 10.74
N PRO A 92 10.71 6.70 11.52
CA PRO A 92 11.50 5.46 11.59
C PRO A 92 10.74 4.22 12.10
N ILE A 93 9.59 4.39 12.77
CA ILE A 93 8.79 3.26 13.26
C ILE A 93 7.83 2.71 12.20
N TRP A 94 7.68 3.39 11.05
CA TRP A 94 6.83 2.89 9.98
C TRP A 94 7.47 1.69 9.29
N THR A 95 6.76 0.57 9.31
CA THR A 95 7.11 -0.64 8.58
C THR A 95 5.86 -1.31 8.03
N LEU A 96 5.99 -2.01 6.90
CA LEU A 96 4.94 -2.85 6.32
C LEU A 96 4.72 -4.12 7.17
N LYS A 97 5.80 -4.67 7.72
CA LYS A 97 5.77 -5.76 8.70
C LYS A 97 5.50 -5.20 10.09
N LEU A 98 4.85 -5.98 10.95
CA LEU A 98 4.54 -5.54 12.31
C LEU A 98 5.76 -5.76 13.24
N PHE A 99 6.45 -4.68 13.57
CA PHE A 99 7.53 -4.66 14.56
C PHE A 99 7.11 -3.90 15.80
N ILE A 100 7.29 -4.49 16.98
CA ILE A 100 6.97 -3.85 18.27
C ILE A 100 8.27 -3.69 19.06
N LEU A 101 8.56 -2.44 19.46
CA LEU A 101 9.68 -2.10 20.31
C LEU A 101 9.34 -2.35 21.80
N PRO A 102 10.33 -2.65 22.66
CA PRO A 102 10.10 -2.76 24.10
C PRO A 102 9.48 -1.50 24.72
N LYS A 103 9.87 -0.32 24.23
CA LYS A 103 9.26 0.98 24.57
C LYS A 103 8.70 1.61 23.29
N HIS A 104 7.62 1.03 22.76
CA HIS A 104 7.06 1.48 21.48
C HIS A 104 6.36 2.84 21.60
N PRO A 105 6.75 3.85 20.79
CA PRO A 105 6.06 5.14 20.81
C PRO A 105 4.67 5.03 20.17
N ILE A 106 3.67 5.61 20.83
CA ILE A 106 2.29 5.63 20.33
C ILE A 106 1.97 7.02 19.81
N ILE A 107 1.75 7.13 18.50
CA ILE A 107 1.37 8.40 17.86
C ILE A 107 -0.14 8.55 17.85
N LYS A 108 -0.63 9.68 18.37
CA LYS A 108 -2.06 10.03 18.45
C LYS A 108 -2.39 11.35 17.73
N SER A 109 -1.49 11.84 16.87
CA SER A 109 -1.63 13.09 16.12
C SER A 109 -1.97 12.84 14.64
N GLY A 110 -2.48 13.88 13.95
CA GLY A 110 -2.82 13.79 12.53
C GLY A 110 -3.94 12.77 12.25
N LEU A 111 -3.77 11.95 11.21
CA LEU A 111 -4.73 10.91 10.81
C LEU A 111 -5.01 9.88 11.91
N TYR A 112 -4.09 9.71 12.87
CA TYR A 112 -4.24 8.80 14.00
C TYR A 112 -5.31 9.25 15.02
N LYS A 113 -5.81 10.49 14.92
CA LYS A 113 -6.99 10.94 15.67
C LYS A 113 -8.29 10.41 15.07
N MET A 114 -8.34 10.22 13.75
CA MET A 114 -9.55 9.76 13.04
C MET A 114 -9.67 8.25 13.06
N THR A 115 -8.56 7.54 12.87
CA THR A 115 -8.52 6.07 12.88
C THR A 115 -7.22 5.57 13.49
N LYS A 116 -7.28 4.44 14.21
CA LYS A 116 -6.09 3.78 14.78
C LYS A 116 -5.14 3.25 13.70
N HIS A 117 -5.66 3.01 12.49
CA HIS A 117 -4.95 2.29 11.43
C HIS A 117 -5.10 2.99 10.07
N PRO A 118 -4.67 4.25 9.91
CA PRO A 118 -4.86 5.01 8.68
C PRO A 118 -4.19 4.34 7.48
N ASN A 119 -3.05 3.66 7.66
CA ASN A 119 -2.39 2.94 6.58
C ASN A 119 -3.27 1.84 5.94
N TYR A 120 -4.09 1.16 6.74
CA TYR A 120 -4.95 0.09 6.25
C TYR A 120 -6.22 0.65 5.59
N TYR A 121 -6.93 1.52 6.31
CA TYR A 121 -8.24 2.02 5.87
C TYR A 121 -8.17 3.11 4.80
N LEU A 122 -7.15 3.96 4.83
CA LEU A 122 -7.07 5.15 3.98
C LEU A 122 -5.99 5.03 2.90
N ASN A 123 -5.17 3.98 2.93
CA ASN A 123 -4.18 3.69 1.88
C ASN A 123 -4.40 2.31 1.25
N ILE A 124 -4.18 1.20 1.96
CA ILE A 124 -4.22 -0.15 1.34
C ILE A 124 -5.56 -0.45 0.68
N ILE A 125 -6.68 -0.24 1.38
CA ILE A 125 -8.01 -0.53 0.81
C ILE A 125 -8.30 0.37 -0.41
N PRO A 126 -8.19 1.72 -0.32
CA PRO A 126 -8.37 2.59 -1.48
C PRO A 126 -7.40 2.28 -2.62
N GLU A 127 -6.14 1.94 -2.34
CA GLU A 127 -5.16 1.58 -3.36
C GLU A 127 -5.62 0.37 -4.18
N LEU A 128 -6.04 -0.72 -3.52
CA LEU A 128 -6.49 -1.92 -4.21
C LEU A 128 -7.74 -1.64 -5.06
N ILE A 129 -8.71 -0.91 -4.51
CA ILE A 129 -9.90 -0.47 -5.25
C ILE A 129 -9.49 0.39 -6.46
N GLY A 130 -8.56 1.33 -6.25
CA GLY A 130 -8.08 2.23 -7.30
C GLY A 130 -7.35 1.49 -8.42
N VAL A 131 -6.54 0.46 -8.11
CA VAL A 131 -5.94 -0.42 -9.12
C VAL A 131 -7.01 -1.13 -9.93
N LEU A 132 -7.97 -1.79 -9.25
CA LEU A 132 -9.01 -2.58 -9.92
C LEU A 132 -9.87 -1.71 -10.85
N LEU A 133 -10.24 -0.50 -10.41
CA LEU A 133 -10.99 0.46 -11.23
C LEU A 133 -10.14 1.03 -12.36
N LEU A 134 -8.87 1.36 -12.11
CA LEU A 134 -7.96 1.85 -13.14
C LEU A 134 -7.84 0.85 -14.29
N THR A 135 -7.72 -0.44 -13.97
CA THR A 135 -7.48 -1.53 -14.93
C THR A 135 -8.76 -2.19 -15.45
N HIS A 136 -9.95 -1.81 -14.95
CA HIS A 136 -11.22 -2.53 -15.20
C HIS A 136 -11.12 -4.03 -14.87
N ALA A 137 -10.37 -4.38 -13.83
CA ALA A 137 -10.07 -5.78 -13.50
C ALA A 137 -11.23 -6.40 -12.70
N THR A 138 -12.27 -6.82 -13.42
CA THR A 138 -13.48 -7.43 -12.88
C THR A 138 -13.24 -8.84 -12.33
N TYR A 139 -12.47 -9.68 -13.03
CA TYR A 139 -12.20 -11.04 -12.58
C TYR A 139 -11.27 -11.03 -11.36
N THR A 140 -10.30 -10.12 -11.34
CA THR A 140 -9.38 -9.96 -10.21
C THR A 140 -10.09 -9.44 -8.94
N SER A 141 -11.27 -8.84 -9.08
CA SER A 141 -12.03 -8.24 -7.96
C SER A 141 -12.91 -9.21 -7.18
N ILE A 142 -13.11 -10.44 -7.69
CA ILE A 142 -13.99 -11.49 -7.13
C ILE A 142 -13.13 -12.55 -6.42
#